data_AF-A0A431M843-F1
#
_entry.id   AF-A0A431M843-F1
#
_cell.length_a   1.000
_cell.length_b   1.000
_cell.length_c   1.000
_cell.angle_alpha   90.00
_cell.angle_beta   90.00
_cell.angle_gamma   90.00
#
_symmetry.space_group_name_H-M   'P 1'
#
loop_
_entity.id
_entity.type
_entity.pdbx_description
1 polymer ?
#
loop_
_entity_poly.entity_id
_entity_poly.type
_entity_poly.pdbx_seq_one_letter_code
_entity_poly.pdbx_strand_id
1 'polypeptide(L)'
;MSATSLFGAAKATDLGRLATGFYTKVVDAATAGAFQIAVWEIVNEKNGNAYNLRGGSFKAFADSKQVQALAQDWLNNLPQANTYSLDIWHSPSHQDLAVFSALGEVMSPVPEPATVALVLAGLSLLGMARREEPKGIHKRG
;
A
#
# COMPACT_ATOMS: atom_id res chain seq x y z
N MET A 1 -12.08 2.90 1.42
CA MET A 1 -12.67 4.14 0.85
C MET A 1 -11.51 5.00 0.37
N SER A 2 -11.60 5.68 -0.77
CA SER A 2 -10.48 6.49 -1.25
C SER A 2 -10.28 7.72 -0.37
N ALA A 3 -9.03 8.15 -0.16
CA ALA A 3 -8.73 9.34 0.64
C ALA A 3 -9.42 10.59 0.09
N THR A 4 -9.55 10.71 -1.23
CA THR A 4 -10.28 11.80 -1.89
C THR A 4 -11.75 11.85 -1.49
N SER A 5 -12.42 10.68 -1.38
CA SER A 5 -13.82 10.64 -0.96
C SER A 5 -14.03 10.91 0.53
N LEU A 6 -13.05 10.57 1.38
CA LEU A 6 -13.15 10.73 2.82
C LEU A 6 -12.74 12.15 3.29
N PHE A 7 -11.64 12.68 2.74
CA PHE A 7 -11.03 13.93 3.20
C PHE A 7 -11.08 15.06 2.16
N GLY A 8 -11.48 14.77 0.92
CA GLY A 8 -11.42 15.72 -0.19
C GLY A 8 -10.08 15.72 -0.92
N ALA A 9 -10.09 16.27 -2.14
CA ALA A 9 -8.97 16.17 -3.09
C ALA A 9 -7.67 16.85 -2.62
N ALA A 10 -7.77 18.00 -1.94
CA ALA A 10 -6.60 18.74 -1.46
C ALA A 10 -5.80 17.90 -0.44
N LYS A 11 -6.48 17.43 0.61
CA LYS A 11 -5.86 16.58 1.65
C LYS A 11 -5.33 15.27 1.09
N ALA A 12 -6.10 14.63 0.20
CA ALA A 12 -5.64 13.40 -0.45
C ALA A 12 -4.37 13.63 -1.28
N THR A 13 -4.26 14.77 -1.96
CA THR A 13 -3.06 15.15 -2.71
C THR A 13 -1.87 15.37 -1.78
N ASP A 14 -2.07 16.08 -0.68
CA ASP A 14 -0.97 16.38 0.26
C ASP A 14 -0.53 15.12 1.03
N LEU A 15 -1.43 14.18 1.35
CA LEU A 15 -1.06 12.86 1.85
C LEU A 15 -0.23 12.06 0.83
N GLY A 16 -0.59 12.13 -0.46
CA GLY A 16 0.19 11.51 -1.53
C GLY A 16 1.57 12.14 -1.70
N ARG A 17 1.67 13.48 -1.59
CA ARG A 17 2.95 14.22 -1.57
C ARG A 17 3.81 13.82 -0.38
N LEU A 18 3.22 13.69 0.81
CA LEU A 18 3.93 13.23 2.01
C LEU A 18 4.55 11.85 1.75
N ALA A 19 3.78 10.91 1.20
CA ALA A 19 4.31 9.60 0.85
C ALA A 19 5.41 9.67 -0.22
N THR A 20 5.21 10.49 -1.25
CA THR A 20 6.18 10.71 -2.33
C THR A 20 7.54 11.15 -1.79
N GLY A 21 7.57 12.09 -0.84
CA GLY A 21 8.81 12.61 -0.29
C GLY A 21 9.44 11.73 0.79
N PHE A 22 8.62 11.03 1.58
CA PHE A 22 9.05 10.56 2.89
C PHE A 22 8.68 9.11 3.23
N TYR A 23 7.84 8.42 2.45
CA TYR A 23 7.42 7.04 2.79
C TYR A 23 8.60 6.08 2.94
N THR A 24 9.58 6.15 2.03
CA THR A 24 10.80 5.31 2.07
C THR A 24 11.77 5.66 3.19
N LYS A 25 11.58 6.80 3.87
CA LYS A 25 12.39 7.24 5.03
C LYS A 25 11.84 6.72 6.35
N VAL A 26 10.66 6.09 6.35
CA VAL A 26 10.04 5.52 7.54
C VAL A 26 10.67 4.15 7.85
N VAL A 27 11.69 4.16 8.71
CA VAL A 27 12.52 2.97 9.01
C VAL A 27 12.67 2.67 10.50
N ASP A 28 12.25 3.59 11.37
CA ASP A 28 12.35 3.47 12.82
C ASP A 28 11.17 4.15 13.52
N ALA A 29 11.13 4.06 14.86
CA ALA A 29 10.05 4.62 15.65
C ALA A 29 9.93 6.15 15.52
N ALA A 30 11.05 6.86 15.35
CA ALA A 30 11.05 8.32 15.25
C ALA A 30 10.48 8.79 13.91
N THR A 31 10.91 8.17 12.82
CA THR A 31 10.43 8.44 11.46
C THR A 31 8.99 7.98 11.26
N ALA A 32 8.57 6.86 11.87
CA ALA A 32 7.17 6.43 11.88
C ALA A 32 6.27 7.40 12.66
N GLY A 33 6.71 7.83 13.85
CA GLY A 33 5.99 8.85 14.63
C GLY A 33 5.88 10.17 13.88
N ALA A 34 6.96 10.60 13.21
CA ALA A 34 6.95 11.84 12.43
C ALA A 34 5.98 11.76 11.24
N PHE A 35 5.98 10.62 10.53
CA PHE A 35 5.03 10.36 9.45
C PHE A 35 3.59 10.44 9.94
N GLN A 36 3.28 9.76 11.05
CA GLN A 36 1.94 9.69 11.59
C GLN A 36 1.42 11.06 12.07
N ILE A 37 2.28 11.85 12.71
CA ILE A 37 1.95 13.22 13.12
C ILE A 37 1.67 14.10 11.90
N ALA A 38 2.48 14.00 10.85
CA ALA A 38 2.24 14.73 9.61
C ALA A 38 0.91 14.32 8.94
N VAL A 39 0.56 13.03 8.95
CA VAL A 39 -0.75 12.54 8.47
C VAL A 39 -1.88 13.20 9.27
N TRP A 40 -1.79 13.21 10.60
CA TRP A 40 -2.82 13.83 11.45
C TRP A 40 -2.97 15.32 11.22
N GLU A 41 -1.87 16.05 11.05
CA GLU A 41 -1.90 17.46 10.68
C GLU A 41 -2.66 17.67 9.37
N ILE A 42 -2.30 16.94 8.31
CA ILE A 42 -2.90 17.10 6.98
C ILE A 42 -4.41 16.83 7.02
N VAL A 43 -4.85 15.75 7.69
CA VAL A 43 -6.28 15.39 7.69
C VAL A 43 -7.12 16.32 8.56
N ASN A 44 -6.58 16.86 9.66
CA ASN A 44 -7.32 17.70 10.59
C ASN A 44 -7.20 19.21 10.33
N GLU A 45 -6.23 19.67 9.54
CA GLU A 45 -6.05 21.11 9.30
C GLU A 45 -7.22 21.71 8.50
N LYS A 46 -7.66 22.93 8.80
CA LYS A 46 -8.71 23.58 8.01
C LYS A 46 -8.17 24.05 6.68
N ASN A 47 -8.99 23.94 5.63
CA ASN A 47 -8.61 24.39 4.30
C ASN A 47 -8.15 25.85 4.30
N GLY A 48 -7.03 26.12 3.63
CA GLY A 48 -6.44 27.45 3.51
C GLY A 48 -5.43 27.81 4.61
N ASN A 49 -5.29 26.99 5.65
CA ASN A 49 -4.25 27.17 6.65
C ASN A 49 -2.96 26.46 6.24
N ALA A 50 -1.82 27.04 6.64
CA ALA A 50 -0.53 26.38 6.55
C ALA A 50 -0.39 25.32 7.65
N TYR A 51 0.32 24.23 7.35
CA TYR A 51 0.58 23.18 8.33
C TYR A 51 1.52 23.65 9.43
N ASN A 52 1.06 23.56 10.69
CA ASN A 52 1.81 24.04 11.83
C ASN A 52 1.46 23.25 13.10
N LEU A 53 2.36 22.35 13.47
CA LEU A 53 2.18 21.45 14.61
C LEU A 53 2.14 22.16 15.99
N ARG A 54 2.50 23.44 16.05
CA ARG A 54 2.42 24.28 17.27
C ARG A 54 1.19 25.20 17.27
N GLY A 55 0.53 25.36 16.12
CA GLY A 55 -0.54 26.30 15.87
C GLY A 55 -1.73 25.60 15.22
N GLY A 56 -2.54 26.32 14.43
CA GLY A 56 -3.52 25.68 13.55
C GLY A 56 -4.66 24.92 14.24
N SER A 57 -5.28 24.04 13.46
CA SER A 57 -6.44 23.24 13.85
C SER A 57 -6.04 21.91 14.49
N PHE A 58 -4.88 21.37 14.12
CA PHE A 58 -4.25 20.25 14.82
C PHE A 58 -2.99 20.72 15.52
N LYS A 59 -2.77 20.20 16.73
CA LYS A 59 -1.56 20.49 17.52
C LYS A 59 -1.00 19.17 18.03
N ALA A 60 0.27 18.96 17.76
CA ALA A 60 0.98 17.85 18.36
C ALA A 60 1.61 18.29 19.67
N PHE A 61 1.31 17.58 20.75
CA PHE A 61 2.06 17.67 22.00
C PHE A 61 2.86 16.38 22.12
N ALA A 62 3.97 16.31 21.37
CA ALA A 62 4.80 15.11 21.38
C ALA A 62 5.74 15.13 22.59
N ASP A 63 5.84 13.99 23.30
CA ASP A 63 6.84 13.81 24.37
C ASP A 63 8.27 13.92 23.82
N SER A 64 8.48 13.53 22.56
CA SER A 64 9.74 13.76 21.84
C SER A 64 9.66 15.00 20.94
N LYS A 65 10.38 16.05 21.34
CA LYS A 65 10.57 17.27 20.54
C LYS A 65 11.24 16.99 19.19
N GLN A 66 12.08 15.96 19.09
CA GLN A 66 12.73 15.60 17.82
C GLN A 66 11.73 15.06 16.80
N VAL A 67 10.80 14.20 17.22
CA VAL A 67 9.77 13.62 16.33
C VAL A 67 8.86 14.72 15.80
N GLN A 68 8.44 15.67 16.66
CA GLN A 68 7.64 16.81 16.23
C GLN A 68 8.40 17.71 15.25
N ALA A 69 9.69 17.99 15.51
CA ALA A 69 10.51 18.79 14.60
C ALA A 69 10.67 18.12 13.24
N LEU A 70 10.87 16.80 13.21
CA LEU A 70 10.98 16.03 11.98
C LEU A 70 9.66 16.03 11.19
N ALA A 71 8.52 15.86 11.87
CA ALA A 71 7.21 15.95 11.23
C ALA A 71 6.97 17.34 10.62
N GLN A 72 7.32 18.41 11.35
CA GLN A 72 7.20 19.78 10.84
C GLN A 72 8.11 20.01 9.63
N ASP A 73 9.33 19.48 9.66
CA ASP A 73 10.25 19.56 8.52
C ASP A 73 9.66 18.90 7.27
N TRP A 74 9.06 17.72 7.40
CA TRP A 74 8.41 17.04 6.27
C TRP A 74 7.19 17.80 5.74
N LEU A 75 6.37 18.37 6.64
CA LEU A 75 5.23 19.21 6.26
C LEU A 75 5.66 20.49 5.52
N ASN A 76 6.77 21.10 5.92
CA ASN A 76 7.32 22.27 5.25
C ASN A 76 7.92 21.96 3.87
N ASN A 77 8.35 20.71 3.66
CA ASN A 77 9.07 20.27 2.47
C ASN A 77 8.29 19.24 1.66
N LEU A 78 6.95 19.33 1.65
CA LEU A 78 6.14 18.48 0.78
C LEU A 78 6.54 18.70 -0.69
N PRO A 79 6.84 17.63 -1.43
CA PRO A 79 7.15 17.76 -2.85
C PRO A 79 5.94 18.28 -3.62
N GLN A 80 6.19 18.96 -4.75
CA GLN A 80 5.11 19.40 -5.64
C GLN A 80 4.38 18.22 -6.29
N ALA A 81 5.15 17.19 -6.65
CA ALA A 81 4.64 15.98 -7.29
C ALA A 81 3.95 15.06 -6.29
N ASN A 82 2.87 14.41 -6.75
CA ASN A 82 2.23 13.31 -6.05
C ASN A 82 2.36 12.03 -6.91
N THR A 83 3.08 11.04 -6.41
CA THR A 83 3.25 9.73 -7.04
C THR A 83 2.52 8.61 -6.30
N TYR A 84 1.60 8.94 -5.38
CA TYR A 84 0.84 7.96 -4.61
C TYR A 84 -0.67 8.26 -4.61
N SER A 85 -1.47 7.20 -4.74
CA SER A 85 -2.88 7.20 -4.36
C SER A 85 -3.07 6.53 -3.01
N LEU A 86 -4.12 6.91 -2.30
CA LEU A 86 -4.41 6.40 -0.96
C LEU A 86 -5.82 5.84 -0.86
N ASP A 87 -5.91 4.67 -0.24
CA ASP A 87 -7.13 4.10 0.30
C ASP A 87 -7.06 4.03 1.83
N ILE A 88 -8.18 4.31 2.47
CA ILE A 88 -8.34 4.24 3.93
C ILE A 88 -9.21 3.03 4.26
N TRP A 89 -8.68 2.17 5.12
CA TRP A 89 -9.36 1.02 5.69
C TRP A 89 -9.78 1.36 7.11
N HIS A 90 -11.09 1.46 7.30
CA HIS A 90 -11.66 1.88 8.57
C HIS A 90 -11.67 0.74 9.59
N SER A 91 -11.34 1.06 10.85
CA SER A 91 -11.49 0.14 11.97
C SER A 91 -12.29 0.79 13.11
N PRO A 92 -13.35 0.14 13.62
CA PRO A 92 -14.13 0.68 14.75
C PRO A 92 -13.40 0.57 16.09
N SER A 93 -12.34 -0.25 16.18
CA SER A 93 -11.65 -0.57 17.44
C SER A 93 -10.15 -0.25 17.44
N HIS A 94 -9.61 0.13 16.28
CA HIS A 94 -8.20 0.45 16.10
C HIS A 94 -8.07 1.70 15.24
N GLN A 95 -6.85 2.19 15.08
CA GLN A 95 -6.57 3.26 14.13
C GLN A 95 -6.87 2.81 12.70
N ASP A 96 -7.45 3.71 11.91
CA ASP A 96 -7.64 3.50 10.48
C ASP A 96 -6.29 3.34 9.76
N LEU A 97 -6.23 2.40 8.81
CA LEU A 97 -5.02 2.12 8.04
C LEU A 97 -5.05 2.86 6.71
N ALA A 98 -4.00 3.64 6.45
CA ALA A 98 -3.75 4.22 5.13
C ALA A 98 -2.91 3.26 4.29
N VAL A 99 -3.43 2.88 3.13
CA VAL A 99 -2.76 2.04 2.13
C VAL A 99 -2.31 2.92 0.98
N PHE A 100 -0.99 2.96 0.75
CA PHE A 100 -0.36 3.78 -0.27
C PHE A 100 -0.05 2.92 -1.50
N SER A 101 -0.56 3.31 -2.65
CA SER A 101 -0.30 2.66 -3.94
C SER A 101 0.45 3.61 -4.85
N ALA A 102 1.61 3.21 -5.36
CA ALA A 102 2.39 4.02 -6.28
C ALA A 102 1.62 4.23 -7.60
N LEU A 103 1.52 5.49 -8.02
CA LEU A 103 0.95 5.88 -9.29
C LEU A 103 2.00 5.68 -10.38
N GLY A 104 1.80 4.67 -11.23
CA GLY A 104 2.65 4.43 -12.41
C GLY A 104 3.41 3.10 -12.42
N GLU A 105 3.33 2.29 -11.36
CA GLU A 105 3.75 0.89 -11.47
C GLU A 105 2.70 0.10 -12.22
N VAL A 106 2.97 -0.17 -13.50
CA VAL A 106 2.27 -1.20 -14.26
C VAL A 106 2.53 -2.49 -13.51
N MET A 107 1.49 -3.09 -12.92
CA MET A 107 1.61 -4.42 -12.33
C MET A 107 2.22 -5.35 -13.38
N SER A 108 3.50 -5.72 -13.20
CA SER A 108 4.09 -6.76 -14.04
C SER A 108 3.22 -7.99 -13.87
N PRO A 109 2.72 -8.61 -14.96
CA PRO A 109 1.87 -9.79 -14.86
C PRO A 109 2.60 -10.80 -13.98
N VAL A 110 2.00 -11.13 -12.83
CA VAL A 110 2.53 -12.18 -11.96
C VAL A 110 2.51 -13.46 -12.79
N PRO A 111 3.64 -14.16 -12.96
CA PRO A 111 3.67 -15.42 -13.67
C PRO A 111 2.60 -16.34 -13.09
N GLU A 112 1.68 -16.81 -13.94
CA GLU A 112 0.59 -17.66 -13.48
C GLU A 112 1.17 -18.83 -12.66
N PRO A 113 0.52 -19.21 -11.55
CA PRO A 113 1.03 -20.25 -10.67
C PRO A 113 1.39 -21.52 -11.47
N ALA A 114 2.61 -22.01 -11.28
CA ALA A 114 3.09 -23.26 -11.90
C ALA A 114 2.17 -24.46 -11.62
N THR A 115 1.24 -24.35 -10.67
CA THR A 115 0.13 -25.29 -10.45
C THR A 115 -0.72 -25.51 -11.70
N VAL A 116 -1.01 -24.49 -12.52
CA VAL A 116 -1.78 -24.69 -13.78
C VAL A 116 -0.99 -25.57 -14.74
N ALA A 117 0.30 -25.29 -14.92
CA ALA A 117 1.19 -26.09 -15.75
C ALA A 117 1.34 -27.53 -15.21
N LEU A 118 1.46 -27.71 -13.90
CA LEU A 118 1.56 -29.02 -13.25
C LEU A 118 0.26 -29.83 -13.36
N VAL A 119 -0.90 -29.19 -13.23
CA VAL A 119 -2.20 -29.85 -13.40
C VAL A 119 -2.36 -30.34 -14.84
N LEU A 120 -2.03 -29.50 -15.82
CA LEU A 120 -2.06 -29.88 -17.24
C LEU A 120 -1.07 -31.00 -17.57
N ALA A 121 0.14 -30.95 -17.01
CA ALA A 121 1.14 -32.01 -17.16
C ALA A 121 0.67 -33.33 -16.53
N GLY A 122 0.15 -33.28 -15.30
CA GLY A 122 -0.39 -34.46 -14.60
C GLY A 122 -1.55 -35.12 -15.33
N LEU A 123 -2.50 -34.33 -15.85
CA LEU A 123 -3.62 -34.83 -16.64
C LEU A 123 -3.15 -35.46 -17.97
N SER A 124 -2.14 -34.86 -18.60
CA SER A 124 -1.56 -35.37 -19.84
C SER A 124 -0.86 -36.72 -19.62
N LEU A 125 -0.08 -36.86 -18.54
CA LEU A 125 0.56 -38.12 -18.17
C LEU A 125 -0.47 -39.22 -17.85
N LEU A 126 -1.53 -38.89 -17.11
CA LEU A 126 -2.62 -39.83 -16.80
C LEU A 126 -3.40 -40.27 -18.06
N GLY A 127 -3.61 -39.35 -19.01
CA GLY A 127 -4.25 -39.66 -20.28
C GLY A 127 -3.42 -40.59 -21.18
N MET A 128 -2.09 -40.44 -21.16
CA MET A 128 -1.17 -41.33 -21.88
C MET A 128 -1.08 -42.72 -21.24
N ALA A 129 -1.04 -42.79 -19.90
CA ALA A 129 -0.95 -44.05 -19.16
C ALA A 129 -2.18 -44.97 -19.32
N ARG A 130 -3.36 -44.41 -19.67
CA ARG A 130 -4.59 -45.19 -19.89
C ARG A 130 -4.67 -45.89 -21.25
N ARG A 131 -3.69 -45.73 -22.14
CA ARG A 131 -3.72 -46.29 -23.51
C ARG A 131 -3.11 -47.69 -23.65
N GLU A 132 -2.53 -48.26 -22.59
CA GLU A 132 -1.97 -49.61 -22.64
C GLU A 132 -2.94 -50.65 -22.06
N GLU A 133 -3.91 -51.08 -22.88
CA GLU A 133 -4.53 -52.40 -22.70
C GLU A 133 -3.78 -53.42 -23.57
N PRO A 134 -3.22 -54.51 -22.99
CA PRO A 134 -2.52 -55.54 -23.75
C PRO A 134 -3.51 -56.34 -24.61
N LYS A 135 -3.40 -56.19 -25.93
CA LYS A 135 -3.94 -57.17 -26.90
C LYS A 135 -2.88 -58.24 -27.16
N GLY A 136 -3.17 -59.48 -26.79
CA GLY A 136 -2.29 -60.61 -27.11
C GLY A 136 -2.90 -61.97 -26.78
N ILE A 137 -3.89 -62.43 -27.58
CA ILE A 137 -3.76 -63.55 -28.54
C ILE A 137 -3.81 -64.94 -27.87
N HIS A 138 -5.00 -65.54 -27.90
CA HIS A 138 -5.22 -66.95 -27.65
C HIS A 138 -4.91 -67.74 -28.93
N LYS A 139 -3.75 -68.39 -29.02
CA LYS A 139 -3.48 -69.42 -30.04
C LYS A 139 -3.81 -70.80 -29.48
N ARG A 140 -4.73 -71.47 -30.18
CA ARG A 140 -5.02 -72.91 -30.05
C ARG A 140 -3.84 -73.73 -30.58
N GLY A 141 -3.55 -74.85 -29.93
CA GLY A 141 -2.59 -75.87 -30.32
C GLY A 141 -2.53 -76.96 -29.27
#